data_AF-A0A7S3ER02-F1
#
_entry.id   AF-A0A7S3ER02-F1
#
_cell.length_a   1.000
_cell.length_b   1.000
_cell.length_c   1.000
_cell.angle_alpha   90.00
_cell.angle_beta   90.00
_cell.angle_gamma   90.00
#
_symmetry.space_group_name_H-M   'P 1'
#
loop_
_entity.id
_entity.type
_entity.pdbx_description
1 polymer ?
#
loop_
_entity_poly.entity_id
_entity_poly.type
_entity_poly.pdbx_seq_one_letter_code
_entity_poly.pdbx_strand_id
1 'polypeptide(L)'
;IIFNVMLQHPSVRLLIHRPVGYIPADAIKGAATTNGTTVATAPSAAPAEAVASAVAARGSDPYLEGDEDPETCRAMASCLWEVDSLRAHCCPTVASIASLFAKPIDKLSNPVDLTPLASISHADLYDLELLQKLRSAPAAVHPPPALFGAAMKAGRAGVAPQLVAGGGGLDGWA
;
A
#
# COMPACT_ATOMS: atom_id res chain seq x y z
N ILE A 1 4.18 -12.70 -5.82
CA ILE A 1 5.61 -13.01 -6.05
C ILE A 1 6.50 -12.39 -4.98
N ILE A 2 6.55 -11.05 -4.86
CA ILE A 2 7.44 -10.33 -3.92
C ILE A 2 7.34 -10.86 -2.48
N PHE A 3 6.12 -11.12 -2.00
CA PHE A 3 5.92 -11.68 -0.66
C PHE A 3 6.66 -13.00 -0.44
N ASN A 4 6.58 -13.95 -1.38
CA ASN A 4 7.27 -15.24 -1.29
C ASN A 4 8.79 -15.07 -1.32
N VAL A 5 9.32 -14.10 -2.07
CA VAL A 5 10.76 -13.76 -2.06
C VAL A 5 11.18 -13.28 -0.67
N MET A 6 10.38 -12.46 0.00
CA MET A 6 10.65 -11.99 1.37
C MET A 6 10.55 -13.10 2.43
N LEU A 7 9.79 -14.17 2.16
CA LEU A 7 9.77 -15.37 3.00
C LEU A 7 11.10 -16.12 2.90
N GLN A 8 11.60 -16.31 1.69
CA GLN A 8 12.83 -17.04 1.41
C GLN A 8 14.09 -16.24 1.80
N HIS A 9 14.08 -14.93 1.62
CA HIS A 9 15.21 -14.04 1.86
C HIS A 9 14.88 -12.97 2.91
N PRO A 10 15.21 -13.19 4.20
CA PRO A 10 14.90 -12.24 5.28
C PRO A 10 15.59 -10.89 5.15
N SER A 11 16.74 -10.82 4.47
CA SER A 11 17.46 -9.57 4.19
C SER A 11 16.60 -8.57 3.41
N VAL A 12 15.74 -9.05 2.51
CA VAL A 12 14.87 -8.22 1.66
C VAL A 12 13.77 -7.51 2.47
N ARG A 13 13.46 -7.98 3.69
CA ARG A 13 12.45 -7.38 4.57
C ARG A 13 12.83 -5.96 5.02
N LEU A 14 14.11 -5.61 4.93
CA LEU A 14 14.62 -4.26 5.20
C LEU A 14 14.07 -3.20 4.25
N LEU A 15 13.58 -3.61 3.07
CA LEU A 15 12.92 -2.72 2.11
C LEU A 15 11.57 -2.20 2.61
N ILE A 16 10.89 -2.96 3.47
CA ILE A 16 9.58 -2.58 4.06
C ILE A 16 9.80 -1.99 5.45
N HIS A 17 10.65 -2.64 6.26
CA HIS A 17 10.91 -2.24 7.63
C HIS A 17 12.39 -1.99 7.85
N ARG A 18 12.79 -0.73 7.65
CA ARG A 18 14.12 -0.26 8.02
C ARG A 18 14.10 0.28 9.45
N PRO A 19 14.84 -0.32 10.41
CA PRO A 19 14.89 0.20 11.77
C PRO A 19 15.60 1.56 11.80
N VAL A 20 15.15 2.43 12.70
CA VAL A 20 15.75 3.75 12.89
C VAL A 20 17.22 3.58 13.30
N GLY A 21 18.12 4.23 12.55
CA GLY A 21 19.58 4.10 12.74
C GLY A 21 20.25 3.01 11.89
N TYR A 22 19.49 2.27 11.06
CA TYR A 22 20.09 1.39 10.06
C TYR A 22 20.71 2.20 8.92
N ILE A 23 22.04 2.08 8.78
CA ILE A 23 22.81 2.67 7.68
C ILE A 23 23.25 1.52 6.76
N PRO A 24 22.78 1.46 5.51
CA PRO A 24 23.23 0.43 4.57
C PRO A 24 24.73 0.63 4.26
N ALA A 25 25.48 -0.48 4.16
CA ALA A 25 26.93 -0.45 3.93
C ALA A 25 27.35 0.37 2.70
N ASP A 26 26.50 0.41 1.66
CA ASP A 26 26.77 1.14 0.43
C ASP A 26 26.42 2.63 0.50
N ALA A 27 25.69 3.09 1.52
CA ALA A 27 25.54 4.52 1.79
C ALA A 27 26.83 5.11 2.38
N ILE A 28 27.62 4.30 3.08
CA ILE A 28 28.91 4.72 3.66
C ILE A 28 29.95 4.97 2.56
N LYS A 29 29.90 4.22 1.44
CA LYS A 29 30.82 4.39 0.30
C LYS A 29 30.66 5.73 -0.45
N GLY A 30 29.52 6.41 -0.30
CA GLY A 30 29.30 7.75 -0.87
C GLY A 30 29.84 8.90 0.00
N ALA A 31 30.23 8.61 1.24
CA ALA A 31 30.94 9.55 2.12
C ALA A 31 32.43 9.19 2.10
N ALA A 32 33.27 10.16 1.76
CA ALA A 32 34.70 10.00 1.51
C ALA A 32 35.42 9.06 2.51
N THR A 33 36.30 8.22 1.95
CA THR A 33 37.27 7.35 2.62
C THR A 33 37.97 8.01 3.80
N THR A 34 37.85 7.39 4.99
CA THR A 34 39.01 7.22 5.90
C THR A 34 38.87 5.95 6.72
N ASN A 35 39.78 5.02 6.41
CA ASN A 35 40.41 3.98 7.24
C ASN A 35 39.53 2.94 7.95
N GLY A 36 39.66 1.70 7.45
CA GLY A 36 38.96 0.53 7.96
C GLY A 36 39.34 0.11 9.36
N THR A 37 38.36 -0.47 10.04
CA THR A 37 38.45 -1.51 11.08
C THR A 37 37.01 -1.86 11.46
N THR A 38 36.54 -3.07 11.15
CA THR A 38 35.22 -3.55 11.61
C THR A 38 35.36 -4.26 12.95
N VAL A 39 35.10 -3.53 14.05
CA VAL A 39 34.80 -4.13 15.35
C VAL A 39 33.30 -3.98 15.59
N ALA A 40 32.64 -5.12 15.80
CA ALA A 40 31.27 -5.19 16.26
C ALA A 40 31.14 -4.56 17.65
N THR A 41 30.40 -3.46 17.80
CA THR A 41 29.85 -3.00 19.09
C THR A 41 28.72 -1.99 18.84
N ALA A 42 27.51 -2.30 19.28
CA ALA A 42 26.50 -1.29 19.60
C ALA A 42 26.68 -0.83 21.07
N PRO A 43 26.14 0.31 21.53
CA PRO A 43 25.87 1.58 20.86
C PRO A 43 26.64 2.71 21.56
N SER A 44 27.53 3.42 20.88
CA SER A 44 28.11 4.65 21.45
C SER A 44 28.30 5.67 20.35
N ALA A 45 27.41 6.66 20.36
CA ALA A 45 27.60 8.01 19.83
C ALA A 45 28.45 8.12 18.54
N ALA A 46 27.94 7.60 17.41
CA ALA A 46 28.39 8.01 16.08
C ALA A 46 27.65 9.30 15.68
N PRO A 47 28.29 10.20 14.89
CA PRO A 47 28.11 11.63 15.00
C PRO A 47 26.71 12.04 14.54
N ALA A 48 26.07 12.92 15.33
CA ALA A 48 24.77 13.50 15.06
C ALA A 48 24.64 14.04 13.61
N GLU A 49 25.74 14.45 12.99
CA GLU A 49 25.80 14.96 11.61
C GLU A 49 25.68 13.88 10.51
N ALA A 50 26.21 12.66 10.72
CA ALA A 50 26.06 11.57 9.76
C ALA A 50 24.62 11.01 9.79
N VAL A 51 24.01 10.96 10.98
CA VAL A 51 22.59 10.64 11.13
C VAL A 51 21.71 11.77 10.56
N ALA A 52 22.10 13.04 10.72
CA ALA A 52 21.39 14.17 10.13
C ALA A 52 21.47 14.20 8.59
N SER A 53 22.62 13.86 7.99
CA SER A 53 22.80 13.74 6.54
C SER A 53 22.08 12.51 5.97
N ALA A 54 22.13 11.37 6.69
CA ALA A 54 21.30 10.20 6.37
C ALA A 54 19.80 10.48 6.53
N VAL A 55 19.42 11.42 7.41
CA VAL A 55 18.04 11.92 7.57
C VAL A 55 17.66 12.92 6.47
N ALA A 56 18.59 13.75 6.00
CA ALA A 56 18.40 14.67 4.88
C ALA A 56 18.30 13.95 3.54
N ALA A 57 18.94 12.78 3.39
CA ALA A 57 18.81 11.89 2.24
C ALA A 57 17.51 11.07 2.23
N ARG A 58 16.67 11.13 3.28
CA ARG A 58 15.41 10.35 3.37
C ARG A 58 14.36 10.72 2.32
N GLY A 59 14.60 11.75 1.52
CA GLY A 59 13.71 12.16 0.43
C GLY A 59 14.07 11.60 -0.95
N SER A 60 15.29 11.08 -1.15
CA SER A 60 15.73 10.55 -2.44
C SER A 60 16.03 9.07 -2.32
N ASP A 61 15.27 8.26 -3.05
CA ASP A 61 15.51 6.83 -3.15
C ASP A 61 16.87 6.56 -3.86
N PRO A 62 17.81 5.80 -3.26
CA PRO A 62 19.09 5.47 -3.89
C PRO A 62 19.02 4.41 -5.01
N TYR A 63 17.85 3.82 -5.29
CA TYR A 63 17.67 2.85 -6.39
C TYR A 63 18.00 3.47 -7.75
N LEU A 64 18.73 2.73 -8.59
CA LEU A 64 19.10 3.13 -9.95
C LEU A 64 18.31 2.29 -10.97
N GLU A 65 17.30 2.90 -11.59
CA GLU A 65 16.40 2.23 -12.54
C GLU A 65 17.05 1.85 -13.88
N GLY A 66 18.05 2.61 -14.32
CA GLY A 66 18.70 2.44 -15.63
C GLY A 66 19.90 1.51 -15.63
N ASP A 67 20.19 0.86 -14.51
CA ASP A 67 21.34 -0.04 -14.39
C ASP A 67 21.00 -1.43 -14.94
N GLU A 68 21.88 -2.00 -15.78
CA GLU A 68 21.64 -3.31 -16.39
C GLU A 68 21.94 -4.47 -15.43
N ASP A 69 22.86 -4.26 -14.48
CA ASP A 69 23.25 -5.27 -13.49
C ASP A 69 22.38 -5.11 -12.21
N PRO A 70 21.62 -6.16 -11.82
CA PRO A 70 20.82 -6.12 -10.59
C PRO A 70 21.67 -5.99 -9.32
N GLU A 71 22.97 -6.32 -9.34
CA GLU A 71 23.83 -6.17 -8.17
C GLU A 71 24.25 -4.71 -7.91
N THR A 72 24.35 -3.89 -8.96
CA THR A 72 24.81 -2.50 -8.87
C THR A 72 23.68 -1.48 -8.74
N CYS A 73 22.43 -1.87 -9.00
CA CYS A 73 21.25 -0.99 -8.95
C CYS A 73 20.88 -0.42 -7.56
N ARG A 74 21.62 -0.78 -6.51
CA ARG A 74 21.47 -0.29 -5.11
C ARG A 74 20.08 -0.50 -4.49
N ALA A 75 19.30 -1.47 -4.97
CA ALA A 75 17.98 -1.78 -4.44
C ALA A 75 17.97 -2.06 -2.93
N MET A 76 19.02 -2.67 -2.35
CA MET A 76 19.04 -2.93 -0.90
C MET A 76 19.16 -1.67 -0.02
N ALA A 77 19.61 -0.57 -0.60
CA ALA A 77 19.63 0.73 0.06
C ALA A 77 18.29 1.48 -0.09
N SER A 78 17.39 1.06 -0.99
CA SER A 78 16.07 1.67 -1.20
C SER A 78 15.01 1.25 -0.17
N CYS A 79 13.80 1.74 -0.37
CA CYS A 79 12.58 1.29 0.30
C CYS A 79 11.49 1.00 -0.74
N LEU A 80 10.58 0.08 -0.41
CA LEU A 80 9.52 -0.37 -1.32
C LEU A 80 8.22 0.44 -1.11
N TRP A 81 8.26 1.73 -1.46
CA TRP A 81 7.15 2.66 -1.27
C TRP A 81 5.98 2.42 -2.24
N GLU A 82 6.24 1.76 -3.37
CA GLU A 82 5.25 1.43 -4.40
C GLU A 82 4.22 0.45 -3.84
N VAL A 83 4.68 -0.55 -3.07
CA VAL A 83 3.79 -1.51 -2.43
C VAL A 83 2.97 -0.86 -1.33
N ASP A 84 3.53 0.11 -0.58
CA ASP A 84 2.76 0.84 0.42
C ASP A 84 1.66 1.68 -0.23
N SER A 85 1.97 2.34 -1.36
CA SER A 85 1.00 3.10 -2.15
C SER A 85 -0.11 2.20 -2.71
N LEU A 86 0.21 0.97 -3.14
CA LEU A 86 -0.77 -0.01 -3.62
C LEU A 86 -1.78 -0.47 -2.56
N ARG A 87 -1.52 -0.23 -1.27
CA ARG A 87 -2.48 -0.54 -0.20
C ARG A 87 -3.71 0.38 -0.24
N ALA A 88 -3.59 1.55 -0.85
CA ALA A 88 -4.70 2.49 -1.06
C ALA A 88 -5.31 2.38 -2.47
N HIS A 89 -5.14 1.23 -3.14
CA HIS A 89 -5.69 1.00 -4.47
C HIS A 89 -7.23 1.01 -4.49
N CYS A 90 -7.82 1.44 -5.61
CA CYS A 90 -9.27 1.59 -5.74
C CYS A 90 -10.04 0.25 -5.68
N CYS A 91 -9.45 -0.82 -6.22
CA CYS A 91 -10.01 -2.17 -6.13
C CYS A 91 -9.70 -2.79 -4.75
N PRO A 92 -10.73 -3.16 -3.95
CA PRO A 92 -10.53 -3.69 -2.60
C PRO A 92 -9.77 -5.02 -2.59
N THR A 93 -9.94 -5.87 -3.61
CA THR A 93 -9.20 -7.13 -3.75
C THR A 93 -7.68 -6.89 -3.84
N VAL A 94 -7.27 -5.91 -4.65
CA VAL A 94 -5.85 -5.54 -4.79
C VAL A 94 -5.31 -4.93 -3.50
N ALA A 95 -6.06 -4.01 -2.89
CA ALA A 95 -5.68 -3.40 -1.61
C ALA A 95 -5.55 -4.44 -0.48
N SER A 96 -6.43 -5.46 -0.47
CA SER A 96 -6.39 -6.57 0.49
C SER A 96 -5.13 -7.42 0.33
N ILE A 97 -4.72 -7.73 -0.92
CA ILE A 97 -3.48 -8.46 -1.20
C ILE A 97 -2.26 -7.61 -0.80
N ALA A 98 -2.23 -6.33 -1.16
CA ALA A 98 -1.15 -5.42 -0.78
C ALA A 98 -1.05 -5.24 0.75
N SER A 99 -2.17 -5.33 1.47
CA SER A 99 -2.19 -5.27 2.93
C SER A 99 -1.47 -6.44 3.62
N LEU A 100 -1.15 -7.52 2.90
CA LEU A 100 -0.34 -8.62 3.41
C LEU A 100 1.07 -8.15 3.82
N PHE A 101 1.63 -7.15 3.13
CA PHE A 101 2.97 -6.62 3.40
C PHE A 101 3.07 -5.81 4.70
N ALA A 102 1.94 -5.35 5.24
CA ALA A 102 1.88 -4.64 6.51
C ALA A 102 1.76 -5.60 7.71
N LYS A 103 1.47 -6.88 7.46
CA LYS A 103 1.35 -7.90 8.51
C LYS A 103 2.75 -8.43 8.84
N PRO A 104 3.00 -8.84 10.10
CA PRO A 104 4.27 -9.43 10.48
C PRO A 104 4.54 -10.69 9.64
N ILE A 105 5.74 -10.74 9.04
CA ILE A 105 6.18 -11.83 8.17
C ILE A 105 7.06 -12.79 8.98
N ASP A 106 6.46 -13.87 9.50
CA ASP A 106 7.19 -14.89 10.27
C ASP A 106 7.64 -16.07 9.40
N LYS A 107 8.59 -16.86 9.89
CA LYS A 107 9.10 -18.04 9.16
C LYS A 107 8.04 -19.13 8.93
N LEU A 108 6.96 -19.11 9.71
CA LEU A 108 5.85 -20.06 9.61
C LEU A 108 4.75 -19.60 8.64
N SER A 109 4.83 -18.39 8.09
CA SER A 109 3.82 -17.94 7.14
C SER A 109 3.94 -18.75 5.85
N ASN A 110 2.82 -19.35 5.43
CA ASN A 110 2.77 -20.13 4.21
C ASN A 110 3.04 -19.24 2.98
N PRO A 111 3.74 -19.75 1.96
CA PRO A 111 3.86 -19.07 0.69
C PRO A 111 2.47 -18.88 0.07
N VAL A 112 2.28 -17.75 -0.60
CA VAL A 112 1.06 -17.46 -1.34
C VAL A 112 1.10 -18.24 -2.65
N ASP A 113 0.06 -19.02 -2.93
CA ASP A 113 -0.11 -19.65 -4.24
C ASP A 113 -0.36 -18.58 -5.30
N LEU A 114 0.50 -18.58 -6.32
CA LEU A 114 0.50 -17.58 -7.38
C LEU A 114 -0.36 -18.00 -8.56
N THR A 115 -0.66 -19.30 -8.70
CA THR A 115 -1.43 -19.85 -9.82
C THR A 115 -2.78 -19.16 -10.00
N PRO A 116 -3.63 -19.04 -8.96
CA PRO A 116 -4.91 -18.36 -9.11
C PRO A 116 -4.74 -16.85 -9.34
N LEU A 117 -3.68 -16.23 -8.79
CA LEU A 117 -3.44 -14.79 -8.93
C LEU A 117 -2.93 -14.41 -10.32
N ALA A 118 -2.17 -15.28 -10.97
CA ALA A 118 -1.62 -15.05 -12.30
C ALA A 118 -2.68 -15.13 -13.40
N SER A 119 -3.77 -15.87 -13.17
CA SER A 119 -4.87 -16.02 -14.14
C SER A 119 -5.98 -14.96 -13.99
N ILE A 120 -5.92 -14.09 -12.97
CA ILE A 120 -6.97 -13.08 -12.75
C ILE A 120 -6.98 -12.06 -13.87
N SER A 121 -8.14 -11.89 -14.50
CA SER A 121 -8.45 -10.84 -15.46
C SER A 121 -9.28 -9.71 -14.81
N HIS A 122 -9.46 -8.61 -15.53
CA HIS A 122 -10.35 -7.53 -15.10
C HIS A 122 -11.82 -7.98 -14.97
N ALA A 123 -12.26 -8.92 -15.81
CA ALA A 123 -13.61 -9.47 -15.72
C ALA A 123 -13.80 -10.21 -14.39
N ASP A 124 -12.81 -11.02 -13.99
CA ASP A 124 -12.86 -11.74 -12.71
C ASP A 124 -12.87 -10.78 -11.52
N LEU A 125 -12.09 -9.70 -11.55
CA LEU A 125 -12.10 -8.68 -10.50
C LEU A 125 -13.45 -7.97 -10.39
N TYR A 126 -14.09 -7.73 -11.53
CA TYR A 126 -15.43 -7.11 -11.57
C TYR A 126 -16.49 -8.06 -11.02
N ASP A 127 -16.46 -9.33 -11.41
CA ASP A 127 -17.39 -10.35 -10.91
C ASP A 127 -17.20 -10.57 -9.40
N LEU A 128 -15.96 -10.57 -8.91
CA LEU A 128 -15.67 -10.63 -7.48
C LEU A 128 -16.30 -9.47 -6.70
N GLU A 129 -16.31 -8.26 -7.27
CA GLU A 129 -16.94 -7.09 -6.65
C GLU A 129 -18.47 -7.21 -6.63
N LEU A 130 -19.08 -7.66 -7.74
CA LEU A 130 -20.52 -7.87 -7.82
C LEU A 130 -21.03 -8.92 -6.83
N LEU A 131 -20.22 -9.93 -6.53
CA LEU A 131 -20.56 -10.98 -5.58
C LEU A 131 -20.36 -10.56 -4.12
N GLN A 132 -19.78 -9.38 -3.85
CA GLN A 132 -19.58 -8.93 -2.47
C GLN A 132 -20.91 -8.66 -1.78
N LYS A 133 -21.07 -9.27 -0.60
CA LYS A 133 -22.25 -9.05 0.23
C LYS A 133 -22.19 -7.66 0.85
N LEU A 134 -22.99 -6.74 0.31
CA LEU A 134 -23.16 -5.41 0.86
C LEU A 134 -23.84 -5.50 2.24
N ARG A 135 -23.16 -5.03 3.29
CA ARG A 135 -23.68 -5.03 4.66
C ARG A 135 -24.75 -3.95 4.88
N SER A 136 -24.72 -2.88 4.10
CA SER A 136 -25.65 -1.76 4.15
C SER A 136 -25.75 -1.13 2.77
N ALA A 137 -26.89 -0.50 2.47
CA ALA A 137 -27.09 0.21 1.21
C ALA A 137 -26.09 1.39 1.14
N PRO A 138 -25.22 1.44 0.11
CA PRO A 138 -24.28 2.54 -0.06
C PRO A 138 -25.02 3.78 -0.53
N ALA A 139 -25.55 4.55 0.43
CA ALA A 139 -26.14 5.86 0.17
C ALA A 139 -25.07 6.94 0.40
N ALA A 140 -24.88 7.82 -0.59
CA ALA A 140 -24.09 9.03 -0.40
C ALA A 140 -24.82 9.93 0.63
N VAL A 141 -24.33 9.93 1.86
CA VAL A 141 -24.94 10.66 2.99
C VAL A 141 -24.95 12.17 2.76
N HIS A 142 -24.09 12.67 1.87
CA HIS A 142 -24.02 14.09 1.51
C HIS A 142 -23.96 14.26 -0.01
N PRO A 143 -25.10 14.45 -0.69
CA PRO A 143 -25.09 14.80 -2.11
C PRO A 143 -24.46 16.20 -2.28
N PRO A 144 -23.53 16.38 -3.23
CA PRO A 144 -22.95 17.68 -3.52
C PRO A 144 -24.03 18.63 -4.09
N PRO A 145 -24.14 19.86 -3.59
CA PRO A 145 -25.29 20.74 -3.86
C PRO A 145 -25.43 21.18 -5.32
N ALA A 146 -24.39 21.06 -6.14
CA ALA A 146 -24.35 21.61 -7.51
C ALA A 146 -23.95 20.60 -8.60
N LEU A 147 -23.68 19.33 -8.27
CA LEU A 147 -23.18 18.35 -9.25
C LEU A 147 -24.26 17.89 -10.24
N PHE A 148 -25.53 17.88 -9.82
CA PHE A 148 -26.65 17.34 -10.60
C PHE A 148 -27.68 18.40 -11.06
N GLY A 149 -27.31 19.68 -11.10
CA GLY A 149 -28.21 20.78 -11.46
C GLY A 149 -28.57 21.69 -10.28
N ALA A 150 -29.23 22.82 -10.59
CA ALA A 150 -29.23 24.06 -9.80
C ALA A 150 -29.31 23.90 -8.27
N ALA A 151 -28.27 24.43 -7.61
CA ALA A 151 -28.07 24.56 -6.17
C ALA A 151 -29.35 24.60 -5.34
N MET A 152 -29.71 23.46 -4.74
CA MET A 152 -30.74 23.45 -3.71
C MET A 152 -30.14 24.13 -2.48
N LYS A 153 -30.64 25.34 -2.18
CA LYS A 153 -30.22 26.14 -1.03
C LYS A 153 -30.18 25.29 0.24
N ALA A 154 -29.03 25.33 0.91
CA ALA A 154 -28.76 24.66 2.17
C ALA A 154 -29.86 24.95 3.21
N GLY A 155 -30.47 23.89 3.72
CA GLY A 155 -31.38 24.01 4.86
C GLY A 155 -32.34 22.85 4.96
N ARG A 156 -31.92 21.77 5.63
CA ARG A 156 -32.64 21.05 6.70
C ARG A 156 -32.00 19.69 6.94
N ALA A 157 -31.45 19.50 8.13
CA ALA A 157 -31.05 18.20 8.63
C ALA A 157 -32.28 17.27 8.68
N GLY A 158 -32.13 16.07 8.10
CA GLY A 158 -33.02 14.94 8.34
C GLY A 158 -34.34 14.96 7.57
N VAL A 159 -34.32 14.46 6.32
CA VAL A 159 -35.46 13.72 5.76
C VAL A 159 -34.88 12.56 4.95
N ALA A 160 -35.12 11.34 5.42
CA ALA A 160 -34.84 10.11 4.67
C ALA A 160 -35.61 10.13 3.34
N PRO A 161 -35.07 9.57 2.25
CA PRO A 161 -35.85 9.42 1.02
C PRO A 161 -37.04 8.51 1.31
N GLN A 162 -38.24 9.07 1.33
CA GLN A 162 -39.49 8.33 1.30
C GLN A 162 -39.51 7.55 -0.02
N LEU A 163 -39.33 6.23 0.09
CA LEU A 163 -39.68 5.31 -0.98
C LEU A 163 -41.18 5.50 -1.23
N VAL A 164 -41.54 6.06 -2.38
CA VAL A 164 -42.94 6.17 -2.82
C VAL A 164 -43.50 4.76 -2.88
N ALA A 165 -44.28 4.39 -1.86
CA ALA A 165 -45.14 3.23 -1.91
C ALA A 165 -46.22 3.53 -2.97
N GLY A 166 -46.08 2.91 -4.14
CA GLY A 166 -47.10 2.88 -5.16
C GLY A 166 -48.30 2.06 -4.67
N GLY A 167 -49.14 2.66 -3.83
CA GLY A 167 -50.46 2.17 -3.47
C GLY A 167 -51.50 2.76 -4.41
N GLY A 168 -51.91 1.98 -5.40
CA GLY A 168 -53.05 2.28 -6.27
C GLY A 168 -53.67 0.96 -6.73
N GLY A 169 -54.47 0.36 -5.86
CA GLY A 169 -55.34 -0.75 -6.24
C GLY A 169 -56.59 -0.21 -6.92
N LEU A 170 -56.94 -0.78 -8.07
CA LEU A 170 -58.27 -0.75 -8.68
C LEU A 170 -58.42 -2.02 -9.55
N ASP A 171 -59.17 -2.98 -9.02
CA ASP A 171 -60.30 -3.66 -9.65
C ASP A 171 -60.17 -4.29 -11.05
N GLY A 172 -60.24 -5.63 -11.05
CA GLY A 172 -61.07 -6.40 -11.97
C GLY A 172 -60.58 -6.58 -13.41
N TRP A 173 -60.24 -7.83 -13.75
CA TRP A 173 -60.73 -8.48 -14.97
C TRP A 173 -60.82 -10.00 -14.74
N ALA A 174 -61.96 -10.52 -15.18
CA ALA A 174 -62.25 -11.94 -15.37
C ALA A 174 -61.54 -12.47 -16.62
#